data_AF-A0A8X6XF35-F1
#
_entry.id   AF-A0A8X6XF35-F1
#
_cell.length_a   1.000
_cell.length_b   1.000
_cell.length_c   1.000
_cell.angle_alpha   90.00
_cell.angle_beta   90.00
_cell.angle_gamma   90.00
#
_symmetry.space_group_name_H-M   'P 1'
#
loop_
_entity.id
_entity.type
_entity.pdbx_description
1 polymer ?
#
loop_
_entity_poly.entity_id
_entity_poly.type
_entity_poly.pdbx_seq_one_letter_code
_entity_poly.pdbx_strand_id
1 'polypeptide(L)'
;MFDMLTGLDPTDYIPYGNWCGYGGQGKPIDPIDECCRVHDNCYGLSEKECLDEQVHVIQYMWRIHNKTVICEHQVVKKLFDVIPIVIHFTIGM
;
A
#
# COMPACT_ATOMS: atom_id res chain seq x y z
N MET A 1 -3.64 -6.98 5.29
CA MET A 1 -2.36 -7.73 5.40
C MET A 1 -1.91 -7.74 6.84
N PHE A 2 -1.68 -6.56 7.42
CA PHE A 2 -1.26 -6.41 8.81
C PHE A 2 -2.24 -7.06 9.79
N ASP A 3 -3.51 -6.63 9.74
CA ASP A 3 -4.64 -7.16 10.51
C ASP A 3 -4.75 -8.70 10.48
N MET A 4 -4.64 -9.29 9.29
CA MET A 4 -4.73 -10.75 9.13
C MET A 4 -3.52 -11.51 9.71
N LEU A 5 -2.35 -10.88 9.82
CA LEU A 5 -1.13 -11.51 10.34
C LEU A 5 -1.00 -11.34 11.86
N THR A 6 -1.36 -10.16 12.36
CA THR A 6 -1.12 -9.76 13.75
C THR A 6 -2.37 -9.90 14.62
N GLY A 7 -3.57 -9.84 14.02
CA GLY A 7 -4.84 -9.73 14.74
C GLY A 7 -5.07 -8.34 15.36
N LEU A 8 -4.29 -7.33 14.95
CA LEU A 8 -4.36 -5.97 15.47
C LEU A 8 -4.96 -5.03 14.43
N ASP A 9 -5.63 -3.96 14.88
CA ASP A 9 -6.12 -2.92 13.99
C ASP A 9 -4.93 -2.08 13.47
N PRO A 10 -4.71 -1.96 12.15
CA PRO A 10 -3.64 -1.14 11.60
C PRO A 10 -3.75 0.34 12.00
N THR A 11 -4.98 0.82 12.28
CA THR A 11 -5.22 2.22 12.66
C THR A 11 -4.70 2.56 14.05
N ASP A 12 -4.50 1.57 14.92
CA ASP A 12 -3.86 1.75 16.24
C ASP A 12 -2.39 2.21 16.12
N TYR A 13 -1.79 2.06 14.94
CA TYR A 13 -0.41 2.46 14.64
C TYR A 13 -0.33 3.72 13.78
N ILE A 14 -1.43 4.44 13.54
CA ILE A 14 -1.46 5.66 12.71
C ILE A 14 -2.24 6.79 13.41
N PRO A 15 -1.59 7.88 13.85
CA PRO A 15 -0.15 8.09 13.88
C PRO A 15 0.52 7.43 15.11
N TYR A 16 1.73 6.91 14.94
CA TYR A 16 2.58 6.41 16.02
C TYR A 16 4.06 6.74 15.77
N GLY A 17 4.78 7.09 16.83
CA GLY A 17 6.22 7.37 16.76
C GLY A 17 6.58 8.51 15.82
N ASN A 18 7.73 8.38 15.16
CA ASN A 18 8.27 9.38 14.24
C ASN A 18 8.02 9.03 12.76
N TRP A 19 7.58 7.81 12.46
CA TRP A 19 7.48 7.27 11.09
C TRP A 19 6.14 6.58 10.79
N CYS A 20 5.41 6.03 11.76
CA CYS A 20 4.14 5.38 11.46
C CYS A 20 3.02 6.42 11.19
N GLY A 21 2.76 6.71 9.92
CA GLY A 21 1.73 7.65 9.48
C GLY A 21 2.13 8.39 8.20
N TYR A 22 1.54 9.56 7.96
CA TYR A 22 1.91 10.38 6.80
C TYR A 22 3.21 11.16 7.08
N GLY A 23 4.19 11.02 6.20
CA GLY A 23 5.49 11.71 6.32
C GLY A 23 6.55 10.83 6.97
N GLY A 24 7.23 11.36 7.98
CA GLY A 24 8.24 10.62 8.76
C GLY A 24 9.60 11.29 8.78
N GLN A 25 10.14 11.54 9.98
CA GLN A 25 11.46 12.17 10.14
C GLN A 25 12.08 11.90 11.51
N GLY A 26 13.41 11.97 11.59
CA GLY A 26 14.13 11.78 12.85
C GLY A 26 14.41 10.31 13.17
N LYS A 27 14.86 10.05 14.41
CA LYS A 27 15.27 8.71 14.84
C LYS A 27 14.04 7.89 15.27
N PRO A 28 13.87 6.64 14.81
CA PRO A 28 12.81 5.78 15.31
C PRO A 28 12.83 5.66 16.83
N ILE A 29 11.65 5.70 17.47
CA ILE A 29 11.55 5.66 18.93
C ILE A 29 11.61 4.23 19.49
N ASP A 30 11.25 3.24 18.69
CA ASP A 30 11.25 1.82 19.03
C ASP A 30 11.33 0.93 17.75
N PRO A 31 11.33 -0.41 17.89
CA PRO A 31 11.37 -1.31 16.74
C PRO A 31 10.15 -1.26 15.82
N ILE A 32 8.97 -0.84 16.31
CA ILE A 32 7.76 -0.73 15.48
C ILE A 32 7.87 0.49 14.57
N ASP A 33 8.31 1.62 15.13
CA ASP A 33 8.57 2.84 14.40
C ASP A 33 9.69 2.65 13.35
N GLU A 34 10.68 1.80 13.63
CA GLU A 34 11.69 1.41 12.64
C GLU A 34 11.10 0.61 11.47
N CYS A 35 10.14 -0.28 11.72
CA CYS A 35 9.43 -0.98 10.64
C CYS A 35 8.68 0.02 9.73
N CYS A 36 8.06 1.05 10.29
CA CYS A 36 7.40 2.10 9.53
C CYS A 36 8.41 2.89 8.69
N ARG A 37 9.58 3.28 9.26
CA ARG A 37 10.65 3.92 8.49
C ARG A 37 11.10 3.06 7.30
N VAL A 38 11.28 1.75 7.49
CA VAL A 38 11.65 0.83 6.40
C VAL A 38 10.54 0.76 5.35
N HIS A 39 9.28 0.73 5.77
CA HIS A 39 8.13 0.71 4.88
C HIS A 39 8.01 1.98 4.03
N ASP A 40 8.17 3.16 4.63
CA ASP A 40 8.14 4.44 3.92
C ASP A 40 9.27 4.56 2.90
N ASN A 41 10.47 4.08 3.24
CA ASN A 41 11.57 4.01 2.29
C ASN A 41 11.27 3.06 1.13
N CYS A 42 10.58 1.95 1.38
CA CYS A 42 10.14 1.04 0.32
C CYS A 42 9.17 1.74 -0.64
N TYR A 43 8.17 2.46 -0.12
CA TYR A 43 7.27 3.28 -0.94
C TYR A 43 8.02 4.36 -1.72
N GLY A 44 8.94 5.09 -1.10
CA GLY A 44 9.72 6.11 -1.80
C GLY A 44 10.64 5.55 -2.90
N LEU A 45 11.02 4.27 -2.83
CA LEU A 45 11.67 3.57 -3.93
C LEU A 45 10.66 3.14 -5.00
N SER A 46 9.53 2.57 -4.61
CA SER A 46 8.47 2.17 -5.54
C SER A 46 7.91 3.34 -6.34
N GLU A 47 7.74 4.52 -5.75
CA GLU A 47 7.30 5.72 -6.49
C GLU A 47 8.29 6.15 -7.58
N LYS A 48 9.59 5.86 -7.39
CA LYS A 48 10.64 6.18 -8.37
C LYS A 48 10.74 5.14 -9.48
N GLU A 49 10.53 3.87 -9.14
CA GLU A 49 10.66 2.75 -10.08
C GLU A 49 9.35 2.46 -10.83
N CYS A 50 8.19 2.77 -10.23
CA CYS A 50 6.86 2.50 -10.76
C CYS A 50 6.12 3.81 -11.08
N LEU A 51 6.58 4.51 -12.12
CA LEU A 51 6.14 5.89 -12.45
C LEU A 51 4.65 6.04 -12.76
N ASP A 52 4.01 5.00 -13.29
CA ASP A 52 2.59 5.01 -13.67
C ASP A 52 1.66 4.48 -12.57
N GLU A 53 2.22 4.09 -11.42
CA GLU A 53 1.48 3.46 -10.34
C GLU A 53 1.34 4.36 -9.13
N GLN A 54 0.12 4.46 -8.60
CA GLN A 54 -0.13 5.16 -7.34
C GLN A 54 0.05 4.19 -6.18
N VAL A 55 1.27 4.07 -5.63
CA VAL A 55 1.67 3.02 -4.67
C VAL A 55 0.80 2.94 -3.41
N HIS A 56 0.19 4.07 -3.00
CA HIS A 56 -0.70 4.13 -1.83
C HIS A 56 -2.13 3.63 -2.10
N VAL A 57 -2.52 3.43 -3.36
CA VAL A 57 -3.88 3.05 -3.76
C VAL A 57 -3.92 2.00 -4.89
N ILE A 58 -2.77 1.49 -5.32
CA ILE A 58 -2.67 0.37 -6.24
C ILE A 58 -3.22 -0.89 -5.57
N GLN A 59 -3.96 -1.68 -6.33
CA GLN A 59 -4.42 -2.98 -5.87
C GLN A 59 -3.55 -4.07 -6.49
N TYR A 60 -3.09 -5.00 -5.66
CA TYR A 60 -2.28 -6.13 -6.08
C TYR A 60 -2.75 -7.38 -5.38
N MET A 61 -2.57 -8.51 -6.05
CA MET A 61 -2.95 -9.82 -5.51
C MET A 61 -1.89 -10.30 -4.52
N TRP A 62 -2.35 -10.75 -3.36
CA TRP A 62 -1.51 -11.37 -2.35
C TRP A 62 -2.34 -12.36 -1.54
N ARG A 63 -1.67 -13.29 -0.88
CA ARG A 63 -2.29 -14.24 0.04
C ARG A 63 -1.42 -14.48 1.27
N ILE A 64 -2.01 -15.06 2.31
CA ILE A 64 -1.26 -15.55 3.48
C ILE A 64 -1.22 -17.07 3.44
N HIS A 65 -0.03 -17.64 3.62
CA HIS A 65 0.17 -19.06 3.80
C HIS A 65 1.14 -19.28 4.96
N ASN A 66 0.73 -20.03 5.99
CA ASN A 66 1.55 -20.30 7.18
C ASN A 66 2.15 -19.04 7.84
N LYS A 67 1.33 -17.99 8.01
CA LYS A 67 1.73 -16.66 8.54
C LYS A 67 2.76 -15.91 7.68
N THR A 68 2.94 -16.31 6.43
CA THR A 68 3.80 -15.63 5.47
C THR A 68 2.97 -14.95 4.40
N VAL A 69 3.28 -13.69 4.09
CA VAL A 69 2.70 -12.97 2.95
C VAL A 69 3.35 -13.47 1.67
N ILE A 70 2.53 -13.90 0.72
CA ILE A 70 2.95 -14.27 -0.62
C ILE A 70 2.37 -13.26 -1.59
N CYS A 71 3.23 -12.49 -2.24
CA CYS A 71 2.85 -11.60 -3.34
C CYS A 71 2.60 -12.42 -4.60
N GLU A 72 1.51 -12.13 -5.30
CA GLU A 72 1.21 -12.73 -6.59
C GLU A 72 1.55 -11.74 -7.69
N HIS A 73 1.96 -12.24 -8.86
CA HIS A 73 2.47 -11.41 -9.96
C HIS A 73 1.38 -10.59 -10.68
N GLN A 74 0.16 -10.56 -10.15
CA GLN A 74 -0.99 -9.91 -10.76
C GLN A 74 -1.29 -8.59 -10.06
N VAL A 75 -0.98 -7.49 -10.73
CA VAL A 75 -1.53 -6.17 -10.39
C VAL A 75 -2.98 -6.17 -10.83
N VAL A 76 -3.90 -5.91 -9.91
CA VAL A 76 -5.31 -5.72 -10.25
C VAL A 76 -5.40 -4.30 -10.79
N LYS A 77 -5.28 -4.16 -12.12
CA LYS A 77 -5.46 -2.87 -12.78
C LYS A 77 -6.79 -2.26 -12.33
N LYS A 78 -6.74 -1.01 -11.88
CA LYS A 78 -7.90 -0.30 -11.30
C LYS A 78 -9.13 -0.41 -12.21
N LEU A 79 -10.29 -0.33 -11.56
CA LEU A 79 -11.70 -0.30 -12.00
C LEU A 79 -12.04 0.28 -13.40
N PHE A 80 -11.15 1.00 -14.08
CA PHE A 80 -11.34 1.50 -15.45
C PHE A 80 -11.28 0.39 -16.52
N ASP A 81 -10.70 -0.78 -16.22
CA ASP A 81 -10.72 -1.95 -17.12
C ASP A 81 -12.02 -2.76 -17.01
N VAL A 82 -12.90 -2.46 -16.05
CA VAL A 82 -14.18 -3.16 -15.79
C VAL A 82 -15.39 -2.33 -16.22
N ILE A 83 -15.20 -1.04 -16.51
CA ILE A 83 -16.23 -0.23 -17.15
C ILE A 83 -16.23 -0.61 -18.64
N PRO A 84 -17.31 -1.22 -19.17
CA PRO A 84 -17.36 -1.45 -20.60
C PRO A 84 -17.24 -0.08 -21.29
N ILE A 85 -16.48 -0.03 -22.39
CA ILE A 85 -16.12 1.16 -23.20
C ILE A 85 -17.30 2.11 -23.52
N VAL A 86 -18.54 1.69 -23.28
CA VAL A 86 -19.79 2.45 -23.42
C VAL A 86 -19.92 3.73 -22.56
N ILE A 87 -19.25 3.87 -21.41
CA ILE A 87 -19.45 5.10 -20.59
C ILE A 87 -18.60 6.29 -21.08
N HIS A 88 -17.52 6.05 -21.83
CA HIS A 88 -16.67 7.13 -22.36
C HIS A 88 -17.32 7.89 -23.53
N PHE A 89 -18.33 7.30 -24.18
CA PHE A 89 -19.04 7.91 -25.31
C PHE A 89 -20.26 8.77 -24.92
N THR A 90 -20.70 8.77 -23.66
CA THR A 90 -21.90 9.51 -23.25
C THR A 90 -21.62 10.86 -22.57
N ILE A 91 -20.35 11.17 -22.27
CA ILE A 91 -19.95 12.46 -21.66
C ILE A 91 -19.31 13.41 -22.69
N GLY A 92 -19.07 12.95 -23.92
CA GLY A 92 -18.50 13.74 -25.03
C GLY A 92 -19.55 14.38 -25.95
N MET A 93 -20.58 15.02 -25.41
CA MET A 93 -21.41 15.99 -26.13
C MET A 93 -20.93 17.41 -25.89
#